data_AF-A0ABD5S434-F1
#
_entry.id   AF-A0ABD5S434-F1
#
_cell.length_a   1.000
_cell.length_b   1.000
_cell.length_c   1.000
_cell.angle_alpha   90.00
_cell.angle_beta   90.00
_cell.angle_gamma   90.00
#
_symmetry.space_group_name_H-M   'P 1'
#
loop_
_entity.id
_entity.type
_entity.pdbx_description
1 polymer ?
#
loop_
_entity_poly.entity_id
_entity_poly.type
_entity_poly.pdbx_seq_one_letter_code
_entity_poly.pdbx_strand_id
1 'polypeptide(L)'
;RRTPTSARRRGQSRGGRPVRSYTRAAYVRDTMTLADRVRDDGESVSEAEVVTHWLREELEEDAEEGDEDVDVDESIESFGPEKRLSELLRRKPVAVATFDDRDLDWYRVDLAADELRGARVIKGDDDEGWREVADENTIESAARAVFDAESVPEDDRPTDPQEVDSEYPKDLETVLGVADDVAAGEPMSELVVVADEDPPFVADGNHRAVGVVLATLHDEMFPDQPAFVGLDGTD
;
A
#
# COMPACT_ATOMS: atom_id res chain seq x y z
N ARG A 1 -5.69 -5.86 84.94
CA ARG A 1 -5.49 -7.01 84.03
C ARG A 1 -5.17 -6.43 82.65
N ARG A 2 -3.88 -6.28 82.33
CA ARG A 2 -3.09 -7.10 81.39
C ARG A 2 -3.63 -7.13 79.94
N THR A 3 -3.12 -6.17 79.18
CA THR A 3 -2.43 -6.22 77.87
C THR A 3 -3.13 -6.63 76.55
N PRO A 4 -2.63 -6.08 75.40
CA PRO A 4 -3.32 -5.92 74.12
C PRO A 4 -2.67 -6.76 72.97
N THR A 5 -3.29 -6.76 71.78
CA THR A 5 -2.65 -7.22 70.54
C THR A 5 -2.98 -6.33 69.33
N SER A 6 -2.03 -5.47 68.99
CA SER A 6 -1.40 -5.27 67.68
C SER A 6 -2.20 -5.46 66.38
N ALA A 7 -2.31 -4.39 65.59
CA ALA A 7 -2.28 -4.48 64.13
C ALA A 7 -1.49 -3.28 63.54
N ARG A 8 -0.25 -3.55 63.13
CA ARG A 8 0.53 -2.75 62.18
C ARG A 8 0.14 -3.18 60.78
N ARG A 9 -0.09 -2.24 59.85
CA ARG A 9 0.40 -2.34 58.46
C ARG A 9 0.42 -0.95 57.81
N ARG A 10 1.62 -0.38 57.73
CA ARG A 10 2.03 0.57 56.69
C ARG A 10 2.47 -0.25 55.47
N GLY A 11 2.20 0.26 54.28
CA GLY A 11 2.72 -0.30 53.03
C GLY A 11 2.06 0.35 51.82
N GLN A 12 2.40 1.61 51.55
CA GLN A 12 2.23 2.21 50.23
C GLN A 12 3.16 1.48 49.26
N SER A 13 2.62 0.85 48.22
CA SER A 13 3.37 0.46 47.04
C SER A 13 2.85 1.28 45.86
N ARG A 14 3.64 2.25 45.44
CA ARG A 14 3.52 2.93 44.15
C ARG A 14 3.81 1.91 43.06
N GLY A 15 2.81 1.59 42.24
CA GLY A 15 3.01 0.85 41.00
C GLY A 15 3.76 1.71 40.00
N GLY A 16 5.08 1.54 39.92
CA GLY A 16 5.86 2.04 38.80
C GLY A 16 5.46 1.24 37.56
N ARG A 17 5.00 1.94 36.52
CA ARG A 17 4.86 1.34 35.19
C ARG A 17 6.25 0.87 34.73
N PRO A 18 6.38 -0.34 34.16
CA PRO A 18 7.64 -0.76 33.58
C PRO A 18 7.96 0.14 32.39
N VAL A 19 9.11 0.82 32.47
CA VAL A 19 9.71 1.49 31.31
C VAL A 19 10.14 0.37 30.38
N ARG A 20 9.43 0.20 29.25
CA ARG A 20 9.85 -0.70 28.17
C ARG A 20 11.24 -0.23 27.71
N SER A 21 12.25 -1.02 28.02
CA SER A 21 13.59 -0.84 27.44
C SER A 21 13.52 -1.29 25.99
N TYR A 22 13.23 -0.34 25.09
CA TYR A 22 13.43 -0.57 23.67
C TYR A 22 14.93 -0.73 23.42
N THR A 23 15.32 -1.86 22.85
CA THR A 23 16.68 -2.11 22.38
C THR A 23 17.07 -1.02 21.38
N ARG A 24 18.32 -0.57 21.42
CA ARG A 24 18.86 0.49 20.54
C ARG A 24 18.60 0.22 19.04
N ALA A 25 18.47 -1.04 18.62
CA ALA A 25 18.10 -1.42 17.25
C ALA A 25 16.65 -1.04 16.88
N ALA A 26 15.69 -1.16 17.81
CA ALA A 26 14.31 -0.74 17.57
C ALA A 26 14.16 0.79 17.55
N TYR A 27 15.04 1.51 18.27
CA TYR A 27 15.04 2.98 18.28
C TYR A 27 15.71 3.61 17.05
N VAL A 28 16.62 2.89 16.37
CA VAL A 28 17.28 3.40 15.15
C VAL A 28 16.38 3.24 13.92
N ARG A 29 15.57 2.18 13.87
CA ARG A 29 14.54 2.01 12.82
C ARG A 29 13.45 3.10 12.85
N ASP A 30 13.18 3.69 14.01
CA ASP A 30 12.13 4.71 14.21
C ASP A 30 12.49 6.11 13.64
N THR A 31 13.70 6.27 13.07
CA THR A 31 14.18 7.54 12.49
C THR A 31 14.75 7.40 11.09
N MET A 32 14.80 6.18 10.54
CA MET A 32 15.25 5.95 9.16
C MET A 32 14.11 6.30 8.21
N THR A 33 14.41 7.04 7.15
CA THR A 33 13.44 7.25 6.07
C THR A 33 13.22 5.93 5.33
N LEU A 34 12.10 5.83 4.59
CA LEU A 34 11.88 4.67 3.71
C LEU A 34 13.08 4.46 2.78
N ALA A 35 13.62 5.54 2.20
CA ALA A 35 14.77 5.47 1.31
C ALA A 35 16.03 4.90 1.99
N ASP A 36 16.31 5.29 3.24
CA ASP A 36 17.43 4.73 4.00
C ASP A 36 17.24 3.22 4.25
N ARG A 37 16.02 2.82 4.67
CA ARG A 37 15.69 1.41 4.92
C ARG A 37 15.80 0.58 3.65
N VAL A 38 15.24 1.07 2.55
CA VAL A 38 15.21 0.37 1.26
C VAL A 38 16.64 0.13 0.74
N ARG A 39 17.54 1.11 0.88
CA ARG A 39 18.96 0.93 0.49
C ARG A 39 19.68 -0.09 1.38
N ASP A 40 19.35 -0.16 2.67
CA ASP A 40 20.01 -1.05 3.63
C ASP A 40 19.49 -2.50 3.58
N ASP A 41 18.17 -2.68 3.51
CA ASP A 41 17.49 -3.97 3.67
C ASP A 41 16.96 -4.54 2.33
N GLY A 42 16.88 -3.74 1.25
CA GLY A 42 16.23 -4.13 -0.01
C GLY A 42 17.11 -4.91 -0.99
N GLU A 43 16.46 -5.74 -1.82
CA GLU A 43 17.10 -6.45 -2.93
C GLU A 43 17.13 -5.55 -4.16
N SER A 44 18.30 -5.18 -4.66
CA SER A 44 18.40 -4.41 -5.91
C SER A 44 17.86 -5.23 -7.09
N VAL A 45 16.99 -4.61 -7.88
CA VAL A 45 16.41 -5.18 -9.10
C VAL A 45 16.60 -4.24 -10.28
N SER A 46 16.45 -4.76 -11.50
CA SER A 46 16.55 -3.94 -12.70
C SER A 46 15.22 -3.26 -13.03
N GLU A 47 15.27 -2.07 -13.64
CA GLU A 47 14.07 -1.42 -14.21
C GLU A 47 13.30 -2.36 -15.15
N ALA A 48 14.02 -3.14 -15.97
CA ALA A 48 13.42 -4.10 -16.88
C ALA A 48 12.59 -5.18 -16.16
N GLU A 49 12.95 -5.53 -14.93
CA GLU A 49 12.18 -6.44 -14.09
C GLU A 49 10.88 -5.79 -13.62
N VAL A 50 10.94 -4.55 -13.12
CA VAL A 50 9.77 -3.78 -12.68
C VAL A 50 8.80 -3.52 -13.85
N VAL A 51 9.31 -3.12 -15.02
CA VAL A 51 8.49 -2.95 -16.23
C VAL A 51 7.85 -4.27 -16.67
N THR A 52 8.58 -5.38 -16.55
CA THR A 52 8.05 -6.71 -16.92
C THR A 52 6.95 -7.13 -15.95
N HIS A 53 7.12 -6.87 -14.66
CA HIS A 53 6.12 -7.13 -13.63
C HIS A 53 4.85 -6.32 -13.90
N TRP A 54 4.97 -5.00 -13.99
CA TRP A 54 3.81 -4.14 -14.19
C TRP A 54 3.07 -4.47 -15.50
N LEU A 55 3.81 -4.71 -16.60
CA LEU A 55 3.16 -5.14 -17.84
C LEU A 55 2.44 -6.50 -17.71
N ARG A 56 2.91 -7.41 -16.85
CA ARG A 56 2.21 -8.66 -16.56
C ARG A 56 0.86 -8.38 -15.91
N GLU A 57 0.85 -7.58 -14.84
CA GLU A 57 -0.37 -7.25 -14.11
C GLU A 57 -1.41 -6.59 -15.02
N GLU A 58 -1.01 -5.65 -15.89
CA GLU A 58 -1.94 -5.03 -16.85
C GLU A 58 -2.51 -6.02 -17.87
N LEU A 59 -1.73 -7.05 -18.25
CA LEU A 59 -2.20 -8.09 -19.18
C LEU A 59 -3.12 -9.10 -18.48
N GLU A 60 -2.89 -9.38 -17.20
CA GLU A 60 -3.76 -10.20 -16.37
C GLU A 60 -5.10 -9.50 -16.15
N GLU A 61 -5.09 -8.20 -15.83
CA GLU A 61 -6.29 -7.36 -15.73
C GLU A 61 -7.08 -7.33 -17.05
N ASP A 62 -6.40 -7.07 -18.18
CA ASP A 62 -7.01 -7.13 -19.52
C ASP A 62 -7.65 -8.51 -19.83
N ALA A 63 -7.04 -9.60 -19.34
CA ALA A 63 -7.51 -10.97 -19.57
C ALA A 63 -8.71 -11.34 -18.68
N GLU A 64 -8.80 -10.80 -17.47
CA GLU A 64 -9.95 -10.99 -16.58
C GLU A 64 -11.18 -10.21 -17.06
N GLU A 65 -10.98 -9.04 -17.66
CA GLU A 65 -12.05 -8.26 -18.28
C GLU A 65 -12.49 -8.81 -19.67
N GLY A 66 -11.59 -9.52 -20.34
CA GLY A 66 -11.81 -10.12 -21.65
C GLY A 66 -12.45 -11.51 -21.63
N ASP A 67 -13.18 -11.86 -22.70
CA ASP A 67 -13.68 -13.22 -22.92
C ASP A 67 -12.62 -14.15 -23.57
N GLU A 68 -11.37 -13.70 -23.71
CA GLU A 68 -10.30 -14.43 -24.41
C GLU A 68 -9.27 -15.01 -23.44
N ASP A 69 -9.00 -16.32 -23.54
CA ASP A 69 -7.89 -16.97 -22.84
C ASP A 69 -6.55 -16.45 -23.41
N VAL A 70 -6.01 -15.38 -22.83
CA VAL A 70 -4.70 -14.82 -23.20
C VAL A 70 -3.61 -15.50 -22.37
N ASP A 71 -2.61 -16.09 -23.04
CA ASP A 71 -1.38 -16.52 -22.37
C ASP A 71 -0.50 -15.28 -22.12
N VAL A 72 -0.49 -14.81 -20.87
CA VAL A 72 0.21 -13.60 -20.46
C VAL A 72 1.73 -13.76 -20.60
N ASP A 73 2.26 -14.93 -20.25
CA ASP A 73 3.70 -15.20 -20.35
C ASP A 73 4.15 -15.22 -21.82
N GLU A 74 3.40 -15.88 -22.72
CA GLU A 74 3.68 -15.85 -24.16
C GLU A 74 3.62 -14.41 -24.70
N SER A 75 2.65 -13.62 -24.23
CA SER A 75 2.50 -12.21 -24.61
C SER A 75 3.71 -11.38 -24.21
N ILE A 76 4.17 -11.48 -22.96
CA ILE A 76 5.35 -10.78 -22.43
C ILE A 76 6.64 -11.17 -23.17
N GLU A 77 6.78 -12.45 -23.51
CA GLU A 77 7.91 -12.95 -24.30
C GLU A 77 7.88 -12.40 -25.73
N SER A 78 6.69 -12.27 -26.33
CA SER A 78 6.51 -11.82 -27.71
C SER A 78 6.95 -10.36 -27.96
N PHE A 79 6.80 -9.47 -26.97
CA PHE A 79 7.19 -8.06 -27.10
C PHE A 79 8.72 -7.89 -27.19
N GLY A 80 9.47 -8.76 -26.50
CA GLY A 80 10.91 -8.63 -26.30
C GLY A 80 11.29 -7.45 -25.39
N PRO A 81 12.48 -7.47 -24.75
CA PRO A 81 12.85 -6.51 -23.69
C PRO A 81 12.74 -5.04 -24.11
N GLU A 82 13.19 -4.71 -25.33
CA GLU A 82 13.25 -3.35 -25.87
C GLU A 82 11.87 -2.68 -26.04
N LYS A 83 10.78 -3.47 -26.11
CA LYS A 83 9.42 -2.94 -26.35
C LYS A 83 8.54 -2.93 -25.13
N ARG A 84 8.90 -3.61 -24.04
CA ARG A 84 8.02 -3.77 -22.87
C ARG A 84 7.64 -2.44 -22.24
N LEU A 85 8.59 -1.51 -22.12
CA LEU A 85 8.28 -0.17 -21.61
C LEU A 85 7.30 0.56 -22.54
N SER A 86 7.54 0.56 -23.86
CA SER A 86 6.62 1.18 -24.82
C SER A 86 5.21 0.57 -24.76
N GLU A 87 5.10 -0.74 -24.56
CA GLU A 87 3.83 -1.44 -24.45
C GLU A 87 3.11 -1.17 -23.12
N LEU A 88 3.86 -1.05 -22.01
CA LEU A 88 3.34 -0.61 -20.71
C LEU A 88 2.81 0.82 -20.81
N LEU A 89 3.61 1.76 -21.32
CA LEU A 89 3.20 3.17 -21.45
C LEU A 89 1.99 3.36 -22.37
N ARG A 90 1.81 2.47 -23.36
CA ARG A 90 0.64 2.48 -24.24
C ARG A 90 -0.64 2.08 -23.51
N ARG A 91 -0.57 1.10 -22.60
CA ARG A 91 -1.72 0.60 -21.82
C ARG A 91 -2.01 1.50 -20.62
N LYS A 92 -0.96 1.89 -19.92
CA LYS A 92 -1.00 2.66 -18.70
C LYS A 92 -0.22 3.97 -18.87
N PRO A 93 -0.81 5.01 -19.51
CA PRO A 93 -0.12 6.28 -19.74
C PRO A 93 0.40 6.96 -18.46
N VAL A 94 -0.22 6.68 -17.31
CA VAL A 94 0.24 7.20 -16.01
C VAL A 94 1.62 6.68 -15.61
N ALA A 95 2.05 5.51 -16.11
CA ALA A 95 3.38 4.96 -15.88
C ALA A 95 4.50 5.85 -16.47
N VAL A 96 4.19 6.79 -17.37
CA VAL A 96 5.14 7.82 -17.82
C VAL A 96 5.71 8.58 -16.62
N ALA A 97 4.89 8.93 -15.63
CA ALA A 97 5.38 9.66 -14.45
C ALA A 97 6.45 8.89 -13.65
N THR A 98 6.51 7.57 -13.80
CA THR A 98 7.47 6.69 -13.13
C THR A 98 8.78 6.55 -13.90
N PHE A 99 8.69 6.34 -15.22
CA PHE A 99 9.83 5.95 -16.07
C PHE A 99 10.36 7.06 -17.00
N ASP A 100 9.70 8.22 -17.08
CA ASP A 100 10.19 9.35 -17.89
C ASP A 100 11.47 9.94 -17.29
N ASP A 101 12.51 10.20 -18.09
CA ASP A 101 13.82 10.85 -17.80
C ASP A 101 14.42 10.72 -16.36
N ARG A 102 14.00 9.70 -15.60
CA ARG A 102 14.33 9.47 -14.19
C ARG A 102 15.21 8.24 -14.13
N ASP A 103 16.45 8.44 -13.70
CA ASP A 103 17.35 7.35 -13.35
C ASP A 103 17.03 6.90 -11.92
N LEU A 104 16.08 5.96 -11.78
CA LEU A 104 15.71 5.35 -10.51
C LEU A 104 16.50 4.07 -10.25
N ASP A 105 17.04 3.95 -9.04
CA ASP A 105 17.55 2.69 -8.52
C ASP A 105 16.38 1.90 -7.91
N TRP A 106 16.12 0.72 -8.44
CA TRP A 106 14.98 -0.11 -8.05
C TRP A 106 15.36 -1.18 -7.03
N TYR A 107 14.48 -1.38 -6.05
CA TYR A 107 14.65 -2.36 -4.99
C TYR A 107 13.35 -3.13 -4.74
N ARG A 108 13.44 -4.44 -4.51
CA ARG A 108 12.34 -5.25 -3.96
C ARG A 108 12.43 -5.24 -2.44
N VAL A 109 11.33 -4.87 -1.78
CA VAL A 109 11.19 -4.84 -0.31
C VAL A 109 9.78 -5.23 0.11
N ASP A 110 9.62 -5.67 1.35
CA ASP A 110 8.32 -5.63 2.03
C ASP A 110 8.14 -4.24 2.68
N LEU A 111 6.98 -3.64 2.44
CA LEU A 111 6.55 -2.40 3.07
C LEU A 111 5.94 -2.69 4.44
N ALA A 112 6.34 -1.92 5.44
CA ALA A 112 5.70 -1.94 6.74
C ALA A 112 4.33 -1.23 6.69
N ALA A 113 3.47 -1.54 7.66
CA ALA A 113 2.13 -0.97 7.74
C ALA A 113 2.09 0.56 7.73
N ASP A 114 2.99 1.19 8.49
CA ASP A 114 3.06 2.65 8.58
C ASP A 114 3.59 3.29 7.28
N GLU A 115 4.47 2.58 6.56
CA GLU A 115 4.99 3.03 5.26
C GLU A 115 3.90 2.99 4.20
N LEU A 116 3.11 1.89 4.14
CA LEU A 116 2.00 1.77 3.20
C LEU A 116 0.88 2.76 3.51
N ARG A 117 0.49 2.90 4.78
CA ARG A 117 -0.56 3.86 5.20
C ARG A 117 -0.20 5.31 4.88
N GLY A 118 1.06 5.68 5.11
CA GLY A 118 1.58 7.03 4.87
C GLY A 118 1.91 7.32 3.41
N ALA A 119 2.00 6.31 2.55
CA ALA A 119 2.23 6.50 1.12
C ALA A 119 1.08 7.29 0.49
N ARG A 120 1.43 8.09 -0.52
CA ARG A 120 0.45 8.83 -1.32
C ARG A 120 -0.17 7.93 -2.37
N VAL A 121 -1.44 8.19 -2.67
CA VAL A 121 -2.07 7.65 -3.88
C VAL A 121 -1.38 8.17 -5.13
N ILE A 122 -1.60 7.48 -6.26
CA ILE A 122 -1.01 7.82 -7.55
C ILE A 122 -1.10 9.31 -7.90
N LYS A 123 -0.10 9.77 -8.64
CA LYS A 123 -0.01 11.15 -9.11
C LYS A 123 -1.07 11.43 -10.19
N GLY A 124 -1.90 12.44 -9.96
CA GLY A 124 -2.96 12.94 -10.85
C GLY A 124 -3.43 14.33 -10.42
N ASP A 125 -4.40 14.93 -11.09
CA ASP A 125 -5.02 16.16 -10.59
C ASP A 125 -5.81 15.87 -9.29
N ASP A 126 -5.98 16.88 -8.42
CA ASP A 126 -6.56 16.68 -7.08
C ASP A 126 -8.03 16.24 -7.13
N ASP A 127 -8.72 16.47 -8.24
CA ASP A 127 -10.13 16.15 -8.51
C ASP A 127 -10.33 14.94 -9.43
N GLU A 128 -9.33 14.06 -9.54
CA GLU A 128 -9.43 12.85 -10.36
C GLU A 128 -9.03 11.57 -9.60
N GLY A 129 -9.82 10.51 -9.80
CA GLY A 129 -9.48 9.14 -9.38
C GLY A 129 -9.30 9.01 -7.87
N TRP A 130 -8.15 8.49 -7.43
CA TRP A 130 -7.90 8.28 -6.01
C TRP A 130 -7.74 9.58 -5.20
N ARG A 131 -7.34 10.68 -5.84
CA ARG A 131 -7.15 11.97 -5.15
C ARG A 131 -8.47 12.65 -4.81
N GLU A 132 -9.50 12.39 -5.60
CA GLU A 132 -10.87 12.83 -5.32
C GLU A 132 -11.43 12.22 -4.02
N VAL A 133 -11.05 10.96 -3.75
CA VAL A 133 -11.56 10.17 -2.62
C VAL A 133 -10.68 10.31 -1.36
N ALA A 134 -9.39 10.61 -1.54
CA ALA A 134 -8.41 10.64 -0.46
C ALA A 134 -8.18 12.06 0.08
N ASP A 135 -8.80 12.43 1.21
CA ASP A 135 -8.68 13.75 1.83
C ASP A 135 -7.23 14.27 2.00
N GLU A 136 -6.30 13.38 2.38
CA GLU A 136 -4.89 13.70 2.60
C GLU A 136 -3.99 13.18 1.47
N ASN A 137 -4.59 12.72 0.37
CA ASN A 137 -3.94 12.01 -0.72
C ASN A 137 -3.13 10.79 -0.24
N THR A 138 -3.48 10.18 0.89
CA THR A 138 -2.80 8.99 1.44
C THR A 138 -3.61 7.72 1.23
N ILE A 139 -2.93 6.58 1.17
CA ILE A 139 -3.57 5.26 1.14
C ILE A 139 -4.48 5.09 2.36
N GLU A 140 -4.07 5.54 3.55
CA GLU A 140 -4.92 5.45 4.74
C GLU A 140 -6.20 6.29 4.62
N SER A 141 -6.10 7.51 4.10
CA SER A 141 -7.29 8.35 3.88
C SER A 141 -8.25 7.73 2.85
N ALA A 142 -7.72 7.14 1.78
CA ALA A 142 -8.54 6.42 0.79
C ALA A 142 -9.23 5.20 1.41
N ALA A 143 -8.50 4.39 2.19
CA ALA A 143 -9.07 3.21 2.86
C ALA A 143 -10.15 3.57 3.88
N ARG A 144 -9.99 4.70 4.61
CA ARG A 144 -11.04 5.21 5.51
C ARG A 144 -12.28 5.65 4.75
N ALA A 145 -12.13 6.33 3.62
CA ALA A 145 -13.27 6.70 2.77
C ALA A 145 -14.04 5.46 2.30
N VAL A 146 -13.32 4.39 1.92
CA VAL A 146 -13.92 3.09 1.58
C VAL A 146 -14.65 2.47 2.77
N PHE A 147 -14.01 2.41 3.92
CA PHE A 147 -14.58 1.85 5.15
C PHE A 147 -15.88 2.57 5.56
N ASP A 148 -15.91 3.89 5.45
CA ASP A 148 -17.09 4.69 5.75
C ASP A 148 -18.21 4.47 4.72
N ALA A 149 -17.86 4.34 3.43
CA ALA A 149 -18.82 4.06 2.35
C ALA A 149 -19.45 2.65 2.46
N GLU A 150 -18.67 1.64 2.87
CA GLU A 150 -19.15 0.28 3.13
C GLU A 150 -20.26 0.27 4.21
N SER A 151 -20.12 1.15 5.20
CA SER A 151 -21.03 1.27 6.35
C SER A 151 -22.38 1.92 6.00
N VAL A 152 -22.53 2.50 4.81
CA VAL A 152 -23.81 3.07 4.34
C VAL A 152 -24.79 1.92 4.02
N PRO A 153 -26.00 1.90 4.65
CA PRO A 153 -27.02 0.90 4.36
C PRO A 153 -27.34 0.83 2.87
N GLU A 154 -27.54 -0.37 2.31
CA GLU A 154 -27.82 -0.57 0.88
C GLU A 154 -28.98 0.31 0.38
N ASP A 155 -30.03 0.49 1.19
CA ASP A 155 -31.20 1.32 0.85
C ASP A 155 -30.89 2.82 0.76
N ASP A 156 -29.80 3.27 1.38
CA ASP A 156 -29.33 4.66 1.40
C ASP A 156 -28.16 4.90 0.43
N ARG A 157 -27.69 3.86 -0.30
CA ARG A 157 -26.65 4.02 -1.32
C ARG A 157 -27.26 4.65 -2.58
N PRO A 158 -26.56 5.59 -3.24
CA PRO A 158 -26.93 6.07 -4.56
C PRO A 158 -27.01 4.90 -5.52
N THR A 159 -28.07 4.89 -6.33
CA THR A 159 -28.25 3.92 -7.41
C THR A 159 -28.02 4.53 -8.78
N ASP A 160 -27.89 5.86 -8.86
CA ASP A 160 -27.52 6.55 -10.09
C ASP A 160 -26.01 6.39 -10.30
N PRO A 161 -25.54 5.83 -11.43
CA PRO A 161 -24.13 5.65 -11.70
C PRO A 161 -23.30 6.94 -11.58
N GLN A 162 -23.87 8.11 -11.90
CA GLN A 162 -23.15 9.38 -11.76
C GLN A 162 -23.02 9.84 -10.30
N GLU A 163 -23.99 9.50 -9.45
CA GLU A 163 -23.92 9.74 -8.00
C GLU A 163 -23.01 8.72 -7.33
N VAL A 164 -22.97 7.47 -7.81
CA VAL A 164 -22.01 6.45 -7.35
C VAL A 164 -20.57 6.88 -7.68
N ASP A 165 -20.26 7.24 -8.93
CA ASP A 165 -18.89 7.64 -9.30
C ASP A 165 -18.39 8.89 -8.57
N SER A 166 -19.29 9.75 -8.05
CA SER A 166 -18.92 11.00 -7.36
C SER A 166 -19.06 10.95 -5.83
N GLU A 167 -19.87 10.05 -5.28
CA GLU A 167 -20.05 9.90 -3.82
C GLU A 167 -19.38 8.64 -3.27
N TYR A 168 -18.99 7.69 -4.11
CA TYR A 168 -18.35 6.45 -3.70
C TYR A 168 -16.89 6.40 -4.12
N PRO A 169 -16.04 5.75 -3.30
CA PRO A 169 -14.69 5.44 -3.68
C PRO A 169 -14.64 4.75 -5.03
N LYS A 170 -13.69 5.20 -5.85
CA LYS A 170 -13.35 4.55 -7.10
C LYS A 170 -13.13 3.05 -6.90
N ASP A 171 -13.81 2.26 -7.72
CA ASP A 171 -13.68 0.79 -7.83
C ASP A 171 -13.83 0.06 -6.48
N LEU A 172 -14.85 0.45 -5.70
CA LEU A 172 -15.19 -0.12 -4.39
C LEU A 172 -15.20 -1.66 -4.37
N GLU A 173 -15.82 -2.30 -5.37
CA GLU A 173 -15.93 -3.76 -5.45
C GLU A 173 -14.54 -4.42 -5.51
N THR A 174 -13.64 -3.88 -6.34
CA THR A 174 -12.26 -4.35 -6.46
C THR A 174 -11.51 -4.22 -5.13
N VAL A 175 -11.66 -3.09 -4.44
CA VAL A 175 -11.01 -2.85 -3.15
C VAL A 175 -11.50 -3.82 -2.07
N LEU A 176 -12.81 -4.09 -2.04
CA LEU A 176 -13.41 -5.05 -1.12
C LEU A 176 -12.94 -6.48 -1.43
N GLY A 177 -12.85 -6.84 -2.71
CA GLY A 177 -12.28 -8.13 -3.13
C GLY A 177 -10.85 -8.32 -2.62
N VAL A 178 -9.98 -7.33 -2.78
CA VAL A 178 -8.62 -7.38 -2.22
C VAL A 178 -8.65 -7.53 -0.69
N ALA A 179 -9.52 -6.81 0.01
CA ALA A 179 -9.60 -6.92 1.46
C ALA A 179 -10.03 -8.32 1.92
N ASP A 180 -10.94 -8.96 1.18
CA ASP A 180 -11.35 -10.36 1.39
C ASP A 180 -10.18 -11.33 1.13
N ASP A 181 -9.41 -11.12 0.06
CA ASP A 181 -8.23 -11.93 -0.27
C ASP A 181 -7.15 -11.82 0.83
N VAL A 182 -6.93 -10.62 1.36
CA VAL A 182 -6.04 -10.39 2.51
C VAL A 182 -6.54 -11.15 3.74
N ALA A 183 -7.83 -11.09 4.05
CA ALA A 183 -8.42 -11.82 5.16
C ALA A 183 -8.34 -13.35 4.98
N ALA A 184 -8.40 -13.83 3.74
CA ALA A 184 -8.18 -15.23 3.39
C ALA A 184 -6.70 -15.65 3.45
N GLY A 185 -5.78 -14.69 3.57
CA GLY A 185 -4.33 -14.92 3.60
C GLY A 185 -3.75 -15.25 2.23
N GLU A 186 -4.37 -14.75 1.17
CA GLU A 186 -3.86 -14.89 -0.20
C GLU A 186 -2.56 -14.09 -0.38
N PRO A 187 -1.63 -14.57 -1.22
CA PRO A 187 -0.40 -13.84 -1.51
C PRO A 187 -0.73 -12.56 -2.29
N MET A 188 -0.16 -11.43 -1.85
CA MET A 188 -0.29 -10.15 -2.54
C MET A 188 0.83 -10.00 -3.58
N SER A 189 0.50 -9.55 -4.79
CA SER A 189 1.53 -9.18 -5.77
C SER A 189 2.19 -7.84 -5.43
N GLU A 190 3.40 -7.64 -5.94
CA GLU A 190 4.21 -6.45 -5.69
C GLU A 190 3.50 -5.15 -6.12
N LEU A 191 3.54 -4.14 -5.26
CA LEU A 191 3.22 -2.75 -5.63
C LEU A 191 4.39 -2.14 -6.42
N VAL A 192 4.13 -1.09 -7.21
CA VAL A 192 5.18 -0.20 -7.71
C VAL A 192 5.09 1.13 -6.96
N VAL A 193 6.16 1.48 -6.25
CA VAL A 193 6.27 2.67 -5.40
C VAL A 193 7.45 3.50 -5.85
N VAL A 194 7.28 4.82 -5.88
CA VAL A 194 8.36 5.77 -6.16
C VAL A 194 8.57 6.64 -4.93
N ALA A 195 9.81 6.69 -4.45
CA ALA A 195 10.22 7.45 -3.28
C ALA A 195 11.27 8.51 -3.63
N ASP A 196 10.99 9.27 -4.69
CA ASP A 196 11.69 10.52 -5.07
C ASP A 196 11.21 11.72 -4.22
N GLU A 197 10.05 11.60 -3.60
CA GLU A 197 9.46 12.56 -2.67
C GLU A 197 9.14 11.91 -1.31
N ASP A 198 8.96 12.74 -0.28
CA ASP A 198 8.52 12.30 1.05
C ASP A 198 7.18 12.98 1.40
N PRO A 199 6.10 12.20 1.66
CA PRO A 199 5.99 10.74 1.56
C PRO A 199 6.04 10.20 0.12
N PRO A 200 6.43 8.92 -0.05
CA PRO A 200 6.48 8.24 -1.36
C PRO A 200 5.07 8.09 -1.94
N PHE A 201 4.94 7.78 -3.23
CA PHE A 201 3.65 7.50 -3.85
C PHE A 201 3.58 6.11 -4.48
N VAL A 202 2.38 5.51 -4.45
CA VAL A 202 2.07 4.24 -5.11
C VAL A 202 1.77 4.52 -6.58
N ALA A 203 2.73 4.18 -7.44
CA ALA A 203 2.60 4.33 -8.90
C ALA A 203 1.71 3.25 -9.51
N ASP A 204 1.71 2.04 -8.93
CA ASP A 204 0.86 0.92 -9.34
C ASP A 204 0.34 0.13 -8.13
N GLY A 205 -0.86 -0.43 -8.28
CA GLY A 205 -1.50 -1.24 -7.24
C GLY A 205 -2.23 -0.41 -6.17
N ASN A 206 -2.83 0.73 -6.53
CA ASN A 206 -3.56 1.56 -5.57
C ASN A 206 -4.80 0.83 -4.99
N HIS A 207 -5.59 0.11 -5.81
CA HIS A 207 -6.68 -0.73 -5.30
C HIS A 207 -6.16 -1.74 -4.27
N ARG A 208 -5.02 -2.37 -4.56
CA ARG A 208 -4.36 -3.33 -3.67
C ARG A 208 -3.91 -2.68 -2.36
N ALA A 209 -3.18 -1.57 -2.45
CA ALA A 209 -2.71 -0.82 -1.30
C ALA A 209 -3.87 -0.38 -0.38
N VAL A 210 -4.96 0.11 -0.98
CA VAL A 210 -6.16 0.52 -0.24
C VAL A 210 -6.87 -0.68 0.37
N GLY A 211 -7.04 -1.79 -0.36
CA GLY A 211 -7.66 -3.02 0.15
C GLY A 211 -6.87 -3.64 1.31
N VAL A 212 -5.55 -3.66 1.24
CA VAL A 212 -4.66 -4.11 2.33
C VAL A 212 -4.83 -3.24 3.57
N VAL A 213 -4.85 -1.92 3.42
CA VAL A 213 -5.07 -1.03 4.57
C VAL A 213 -6.51 -1.15 5.10
N LEU A 214 -7.50 -1.31 4.23
CA LEU A 214 -8.90 -1.53 4.61
C LEU A 214 -9.07 -2.80 5.44
N ALA A 215 -8.47 -3.92 5.05
CA ALA A 215 -8.49 -5.15 5.84
C ALA A 215 -7.98 -4.90 7.27
N THR A 216 -6.93 -4.08 7.44
CA THR A 216 -6.45 -3.73 8.78
C THR A 216 -7.37 -2.81 9.59
N LEU A 217 -8.23 -2.03 8.93
CA LEU A 217 -9.29 -1.27 9.60
C LEU A 217 -10.41 -2.20 10.10
N HIS A 218 -10.62 -3.33 9.43
CA HIS A 218 -11.52 -4.42 9.85
C HIS A 218 -10.92 -5.33 10.94
N ASP A 219 -9.90 -4.84 11.68
CA ASP A 219 -9.17 -5.55 12.73
C ASP A 219 -8.34 -6.78 12.26
N GLU A 220 -8.07 -6.89 10.95
CA GLU A 220 -7.16 -7.93 10.45
C GLU A 220 -5.68 -7.58 10.69
N MET A 221 -4.85 -8.63 10.78
CA MET A 221 -3.40 -8.44 10.85
C MET A 221 -2.87 -7.87 9.53
N PHE A 222 -2.03 -6.85 9.61
CA PHE A 222 -1.33 -6.33 8.42
C PHE A 222 -0.45 -7.44 7.82
N PRO A 223 -0.71 -7.88 6.57
CA PRO A 223 0.22 -8.75 5.86
C PRO A 223 1.43 -7.94 5.43
N ASP A 224 2.61 -8.56 5.36
CA ASP A 224 3.75 -7.92 4.68
C ASP A 224 3.34 -7.63 3.22
N GLN A 225 3.50 -6.38 2.77
CA GLN A 225 3.13 -5.97 1.41
C GLN A 225 4.39 -5.86 0.56
N PRO A 226 4.63 -6.79 -0.36
CA PRO A 226 5.80 -6.73 -1.23
C PRO A 226 5.66 -5.55 -2.21
N ALA A 227 6.77 -4.92 -2.55
CA ALA A 227 6.82 -3.78 -3.44
C ALA A 227 8.17 -3.65 -4.16
N PHE A 228 8.12 -3.15 -5.39
CA PHE A 228 9.24 -2.51 -6.04
C PHE A 228 9.26 -1.02 -5.67
N VAL A 229 10.34 -0.57 -5.06
CA VAL A 229 10.56 0.83 -4.66
C VAL A 229 11.67 1.43 -5.52
N GLY A 230 11.34 2.47 -6.28
CA GLY A 230 12.29 3.28 -7.04
C GLY A 230 12.77 4.47 -6.22
N LEU A 231 14.09 4.59 -6.07
CA LEU A 231 14.75 5.70 -5.38
C LEU A 231 15.52 6.56 -6.38
N ASP A 232 15.59 7.87 -6.17
CA ASP A 232 16.48 8.73 -6.97
C ASP A 232 17.94 8.25 -6.85
N GLY A 233 18.58 7.99 -8.01
CA GLY A 233 19.96 7.52 -8.11
C GLY A 233 21.03 8.57 -7.80
N THR A 234 20.70 9.63 -7.06
CA THR A 234 21.65 10.69 -6.68
C THR A 234 22.19 10.46 -5.27
N ASP A 235 23.40 9.91 -5.19
CA ASP A 235 24.36 10.12 -4.09
C ASP A 235 25.12 11.45 -4.28
#